data_AF-A0A662UFW7-F1
#
_entry.id   AF-A0A662UFW7-F1
#
_cell.length_a   1.000
_cell.length_b   1.000
_cell.length_c   1.000
_cell.angle_alpha   90.00
_cell.angle_beta   90.00
_cell.angle_gamma   90.00
#
_symmetry.space_group_name_H-M   'P 1'
#
loop_
_entity.id
_entity.type
_entity.pdbx_description
1 polymer ?
#
loop_
_entity_poly.entity_id
_entity_poly.type
_entity_poly.pdbx_seq_one_letter_code
_entity_poly.pdbx_strand_id
1 'polypeptide(L)'
;MVTLFVIDAELVTRYEDYAFLPLLSIALQARLGVDVVPVLNKVDLIERIEFVGDGVSDVENAIKKLMLLGTYGEMLAELMKIAKLYGRAVRVPRVSAVKMEGMEVLHRIIHEVTCACGDLT
;
A
#
# COMPACT_ATOMS: atom_id res chain seq x y z
N MET A 1 1.03 -3.32 -18.34
CA MET A 1 0.83 -1.89 -18.03
C MET A 1 0.65 -1.77 -16.53
N VAL A 2 1.33 -0.82 -15.87
CA VAL A 2 1.27 -0.64 -14.42
C VAL A 2 0.80 0.78 -14.12
N THR A 3 -0.13 0.92 -13.19
CA THR A 3 -0.63 2.20 -12.71
C THR A 3 -0.03 2.49 -11.33
N LEU A 4 0.50 3.69 -11.15
CA LEU A 4 0.92 4.17 -9.83
C LEU A 4 -0.23 4.94 -9.19
N PHE A 5 -0.68 4.48 -8.02
CA PHE A 5 -1.63 5.21 -7.18
C PHE A 5 -0.83 5.97 -6.13
N VAL A 6 -0.67 7.28 -6.30
CA VAL A 6 0.16 8.10 -5.40
C VAL A 6 -0.71 8.73 -4.33
N ILE A 7 -0.33 8.52 -3.06
CA ILE A 7 -0.97 9.09 -1.88
C ILE A 7 0.01 10.03 -1.19
N ASP A 8 -0.51 11.14 -0.69
CA ASP A 8 0.22 12.05 0.18
C ASP A 8 0.45 11.40 1.55
N ALA A 9 1.71 11.25 1.95
CA ALA A 9 2.06 10.58 3.18
C ALA A 9 1.61 11.34 4.45
N GLU A 10 1.35 12.64 4.38
CA GLU A 10 0.76 13.41 5.49
C GLU A 10 -0.68 12.97 5.81
N LEU A 11 -1.37 12.30 4.87
CA LEU A 11 -2.71 11.76 5.08
C LEU A 11 -2.72 10.39 5.77
N VAL A 12 -1.56 9.75 5.88
CA VAL A 12 -1.44 8.37 6.40
C VAL A 12 -0.76 8.42 7.76
N THR A 13 -1.52 8.89 8.76
CA THR A 13 -1.01 9.09 10.13
C THR A 13 -1.49 8.01 11.10
N ARG A 14 -2.57 7.27 10.77
CA ARG A 14 -3.17 6.23 11.62
C ARG A 14 -3.35 4.91 10.87
N TYR A 15 -3.64 3.85 11.63
CA TYR A 15 -3.85 2.49 11.12
C TYR A 15 -5.04 2.38 10.17
N GLU A 16 -6.09 3.14 10.46
CA GLU A 16 -7.26 3.27 9.59
C GLU A 16 -6.87 3.85 8.24
N ASP A 17 -6.04 4.90 8.23
CA ASP A 17 -5.63 5.59 7.00
C ASP A 17 -4.76 4.66 6.12
N TYR A 18 -3.89 3.87 6.75
CA TYR A 18 -3.09 2.85 6.05
C TYR A 18 -3.94 1.71 5.50
N ALA A 19 -4.97 1.27 6.23
CA ALA A 19 -5.87 0.19 5.80
C ALA A 19 -6.57 0.49 4.47
N PHE A 20 -6.83 1.76 4.17
CA PHE A 20 -7.45 2.16 2.92
C PHE A 20 -6.54 1.99 1.70
N LEU A 21 -5.21 2.02 1.87
CA LEU A 21 -4.27 1.91 0.75
C LEU A 21 -4.44 0.61 -0.04
N PRO A 22 -4.35 -0.59 0.57
CA PRO A 22 -4.55 -1.84 -0.15
C PRO A 22 -5.99 -1.98 -0.67
N LEU A 23 -7.00 -1.49 0.06
CA LEU A 23 -8.41 -1.57 -0.35
C LEU A 23 -8.68 -0.75 -1.62
N LEU A 24 -8.23 0.49 -1.64
CA LEU A 24 -8.36 1.37 -2.81
C LEU A 24 -7.52 0.86 -3.98
N SER A 25 -6.34 0.30 -3.71
CA SER A 25 -5.52 -0.33 -4.75
C SER A 25 -6.25 -1.48 -5.43
N ILE A 26 -6.90 -2.37 -4.67
CA ILE A 26 -7.70 -3.47 -5.21
C ILE A 26 -8.91 -2.93 -5.99
N ALA A 27 -9.60 -1.92 -5.46
CA ALA A 27 -10.73 -1.30 -6.15
C ALA A 27 -10.30 -0.68 -7.50
N LEU A 28 -9.17 0.02 -7.53
CA LEU A 28 -8.60 0.60 -8.74
C LEU A 28 -8.16 -0.49 -9.73
N GLN A 29 -7.52 -1.56 -9.26
CA GLN A 29 -7.13 -2.69 -10.10
C GLN A 29 -8.35 -3.35 -10.75
N ALA A 30 -9.41 -3.59 -9.98
CA ALA A 30 -10.66 -4.15 -10.49
C ALA A 30 -11.33 -3.22 -11.52
N ARG A 31 -11.27 -1.90 -11.30
CA ARG A 31 -11.88 -0.91 -12.20
C ARG A 31 -11.09 -0.71 -13.48
N LEU A 32 -9.76 -0.68 -13.40
CA LEU A 32 -8.88 -0.34 -14.52
C LEU A 32 -8.41 -1.57 -15.30
N GLY A 33 -8.53 -2.78 -14.73
CA GLY A 33 -8.09 -4.02 -15.37
C GLY A 33 -6.57 -4.14 -15.53
N VAL A 34 -5.80 -3.39 -14.73
CA VAL A 34 -4.33 -3.37 -14.75
C VAL A 34 -3.78 -3.39 -13.33
N ASP A 35 -2.55 -3.87 -13.17
CA ASP A 35 -1.87 -3.85 -11.87
C ASP A 35 -1.72 -2.41 -11.35
N VAL A 36 -2.07 -2.22 -10.08
CA VAL A 36 -1.98 -0.93 -9.38
C VAL A 36 -0.98 -1.07 -8.24
N VAL A 37 0.00 -0.16 -8.19
CA VAL A 37 0.97 -0.06 -7.09
C VAL A 37 0.68 1.23 -6.31
N PRO A 38 0.23 1.14 -5.05
CA PRO A 38 0.09 2.29 -4.18
C PRO A 38 1.46 2.78 -3.72
N VAL A 39 1.66 4.09 -3.73
CA VAL A 39 2.94 4.75 -3.41
C VAL A 39 2.66 5.87 -2.42
N LEU A 40 3.39 5.89 -1.30
CA LEU A 40 3.38 7.00 -0.36
C LEU A 40 4.43 8.02 -0.79
N ASN A 41 4.00 9.20 -1.24
CA ASN A 41 4.87 10.30 -1.64
C ASN A 41 4.90 11.40 -0.57
N LYS A 42 5.90 12.29 -0.67
CA LYS A 42 6.17 13.37 0.29
C LYS A 42 6.61 12.88 1.67
N VAL A 43 7.30 11.74 1.73
CA VAL A 43 7.80 11.20 3.00
C VAL A 43 8.88 12.06 3.65
N ASP A 44 9.39 13.08 2.95
CA ASP A 44 10.26 14.11 3.52
C ASP A 44 9.53 15.10 4.44
N LEU A 45 8.18 15.12 4.42
CA LEU A 45 7.37 16.02 5.27
C LEU A 45 6.94 15.38 6.59
N ILE A 46 7.20 14.09 6.81
CA ILE A 46 6.75 13.35 7.98
C ILE A 46 7.94 12.83 8.79
N GLU A 47 7.91 13.06 10.10
CA GLU A 47 9.02 12.70 10.98
C GLU A 47 9.01 11.21 11.38
N ARG A 48 7.82 10.58 11.41
CA ARG A 48 7.65 9.16 11.74
C ARG A 48 6.40 8.60 11.09
N ILE A 49 6.58 7.52 10.35
CA ILE A 49 5.48 6.66 9.91
C ILE A 49 5.45 5.47 10.89
N GLU A 50 4.32 5.21 11.56
CA GLU A 50 4.17 4.06 12.49
C GLU A 50 4.12 2.68 11.79
N PHE A 51 4.33 2.66 10.50
CA PHE A 51 4.41 1.49 9.64
C PHE A 51 5.88 1.26 9.26
N VAL A 52 6.28 0.04 8.96
CA VAL A 52 7.68 -0.34 8.61
C VAL A 52 7.92 -0.29 7.10
N GLY A 53 6.86 -0.35 6.28
CA GLY A 53 6.92 -0.43 4.81
C GLY A 53 6.99 -1.87 4.30
N ASP A 54 6.99 -2.85 5.20
CA ASP A 54 6.79 -4.26 4.90
C ASP A 54 5.28 -4.51 4.83
N GLY A 55 4.75 -4.58 3.60
CA GLY A 55 3.32 -4.76 3.36
C GLY A 55 2.70 -6.01 4.00
N VAL A 56 3.47 -6.97 4.50
CA VAL A 56 2.93 -8.15 5.22
C VAL A 56 2.87 -7.89 6.72
N SER A 57 3.98 -7.47 7.35
CA SER A 57 3.98 -7.20 8.80
C SER A 57 3.16 -5.97 9.18
N ASP A 58 3.12 -4.95 8.32
CA ASP A 58 2.29 -3.77 8.52
C ASP A 58 0.79 -4.10 8.45
N VAL A 59 0.40 -4.99 7.53
CA VAL A 59 -1.01 -5.42 7.40
C VAL A 59 -1.44 -6.21 8.63
N GLU A 60 -0.61 -7.12 9.15
CA GLU A 60 -0.94 -7.86 10.36
C GLU A 60 -1.00 -6.97 11.61
N ASN A 61 -0.07 -6.03 11.74
CA ASN A 61 -0.06 -5.08 12.83
C ASN A 61 -1.27 -4.13 12.75
N ALA A 62 -1.60 -3.66 11.54
CA ALA A 62 -2.79 -2.84 11.31
C ALA A 62 -4.07 -3.60 11.68
N ILE A 63 -4.24 -4.84 11.24
CA ILE A 63 -5.40 -5.66 11.63
C ILE A 63 -5.52 -5.75 13.15
N LYS A 64 -4.42 -6.05 13.86
CA LYS A 64 -4.44 -6.15 15.34
C LYS A 64 -4.85 -4.84 16.00
N LYS A 65 -4.33 -3.70 15.53
CA LYS A 65 -4.65 -2.39 16.09
C LYS A 65 -6.07 -1.93 15.76
N LEU A 66 -6.55 -2.21 14.54
CA LEU A 66 -7.91 -1.90 14.12
C LEU A 66 -8.96 -2.62 14.98
N MET A 67 -8.71 -3.88 15.38
CA MET A 67 -9.61 -4.62 16.27
C MET A 67 -9.84 -3.93 17.64
N LEU A 68 -8.98 -2.98 18.02
CA LEU A 68 -9.12 -2.22 19.27
C LEU A 68 -9.97 -0.95 19.13
N LEU A 69 -10.42 -0.62 17.91
CA LEU A 69 -11.14 0.64 17.60
C LEU A 69 -12.67 0.47 17.52
N GLY A 70 -13.21 -0.57 18.16
CA GLY A 70 -14.63 -0.88 18.15
C GLY A 70 -15.15 -1.34 16.78
N THR A 71 -16.46 -1.27 16.57
CA THR A 71 -17.14 -1.88 15.41
C THR A 71 -16.62 -1.39 14.05
N TYR A 72 -16.28 -0.11 13.95
CA TYR A 72 -15.71 0.44 12.71
C TYR A 72 -14.32 -0.13 12.42
N GLY A 73 -13.49 -0.27 13.46
CA GLY A 73 -12.18 -0.89 13.35
C GLY A 73 -12.26 -2.39 13.01
N GLU A 74 -13.19 -3.12 13.62
CA GLU A 74 -13.46 -4.52 13.27
C GLU A 74 -13.84 -4.68 11.80
N MET A 75 -14.73 -3.82 11.28
CA MET A 75 -15.09 -3.81 9.87
C MET A 75 -13.86 -3.59 8.97
N LEU A 76 -13.01 -2.61 9.28
CA LEU A 76 -11.78 -2.36 8.53
C LEU A 76 -10.80 -3.54 8.61
N ALA A 77 -10.70 -4.18 9.78
CA ALA A 77 -9.85 -5.36 9.97
C ALA A 77 -10.31 -6.53 9.10
N GLU A 78 -11.62 -6.79 8.99
CA GLU A 78 -12.17 -7.81 8.09
C GLU A 78 -11.92 -7.47 6.62
N LEU A 79 -12.08 -6.21 6.22
CA LEU A 79 -11.74 -5.77 4.87
C LEU A 79 -10.24 -5.96 4.57
N MET A 80 -9.36 -5.66 5.52
CA MET A 80 -7.92 -5.89 5.37
C MET A 80 -7.57 -7.38 5.27
N LYS A 81 -8.29 -8.27 5.96
CA LYS A 81 -8.10 -9.72 5.80
C LYS A 81 -8.47 -10.18 4.39
N ILE A 82 -9.56 -9.65 3.83
CA ILE A 82 -9.95 -9.90 2.44
C ILE A 82 -8.87 -9.35 1.50
N ALA A 83 -8.39 -8.14 1.74
CA ALA A 83 -7.32 -7.53 0.94
C ALA A 83 -6.02 -8.34 1.00
N LYS A 84 -5.68 -8.92 2.16
CA LYS A 84 -4.53 -9.82 2.33
C LYS A 84 -4.71 -11.14 1.56
N LEU A 85 -5.93 -11.66 1.51
CA LEU A 85 -6.22 -12.95 0.86
C LEU A 85 -6.19 -12.85 -0.66
N TYR A 86 -6.73 -11.76 -1.23
CA TYR A 86 -6.91 -11.61 -2.67
C TYR A 86 -5.97 -10.58 -3.31
N GLY A 87 -5.44 -9.65 -2.53
CA GLY A 87 -4.40 -8.75 -2.99
C GLY A 87 -3.10 -9.52 -3.17
N ARG A 88 -2.40 -9.26 -4.28
CA ARG A 88 -0.94 -9.54 -4.32
C ARG A 88 -0.31 -8.83 -3.12
N ALA A 89 0.79 -9.35 -2.57
CA ALA A 89 1.47 -8.68 -1.46
C ALA A 89 1.92 -7.28 -1.89
N VAL A 90 1.10 -6.27 -1.60
CA VAL A 90 1.29 -4.91 -2.12
C VAL A 90 2.28 -4.23 -1.19
N ARG A 91 3.56 -4.24 -1.57
CA ARG A 91 4.55 -3.37 -0.95
C ARG A 91 4.15 -1.93 -1.28
N VAL A 92 4.09 -1.07 -0.26
CA VAL A 92 3.78 0.35 -0.42
C VAL A 92 5.09 1.14 -0.36
N PRO A 93 5.77 1.38 -1.49
CA PRO A 93 7.01 2.16 -1.51
C PRO A 93 6.78 3.56 -0.93
N ARG A 94 7.76 3.98 -0.13
CA ARG A 94 7.87 5.32 0.45
C ARG A 94 8.83 6.12 -0.39
N VAL A 95 8.38 7.26 -0.91
CA VAL A 95 9.18 8.08 -1.78
C VAL A 95 9.09 9.56 -1.41
N SER A 96 10.18 10.27 -1.63
CA SER A 96 10.16 11.72 -1.72
C SER A 96 10.54 12.10 -3.14
N ALA A 97 9.58 12.62 -3.90
CA ALA A 97 9.85 13.14 -5.25
C ALA A 97 10.84 14.32 -5.22
N VAL A 98 10.88 15.10 -4.14
CA VAL A 98 11.76 16.27 -4.01
C VAL A 98 13.17 15.85 -3.62
N LYS A 99 13.31 14.87 -2.71
CA LYS A 99 14.62 14.38 -2.24
C LYS A 99 15.16 13.23 -3.08
N MET A 100 14.38 12.72 -4.04
CA MET A 100 14.66 11.50 -4.82
C MET A 100 14.84 10.23 -3.96
N GLU A 101 14.34 10.25 -2.73
CA GLU A 101 14.41 9.11 -1.81
C GLU A 101 13.40 8.03 -2.21
N GLY A 102 13.79 6.77 -2.07
CA GLY A 102 12.92 5.61 -2.34
C GLY A 102 12.65 5.31 -3.82
N MET A 103 13.17 6.12 -4.75
CA MET A 103 12.93 5.97 -6.20
C MET A 103 13.46 4.64 -6.76
N GLU A 104 14.62 4.18 -6.30
CA GLU A 104 15.18 2.88 -6.72
C GLU A 104 14.30 1.70 -6.29
N VAL A 105 13.69 1.80 -5.11
CA VAL A 105 12.75 0.77 -4.60
C VAL A 105 11.47 0.79 -5.43
N LEU A 106 10.93 1.97 -5.72
CA LEU A 106 9.77 2.12 -6.58
C LEU A 106 10.03 1.55 -7.99
N HIS A 107 11.16 1.89 -8.60
CA HIS A 107 11.55 1.38 -9.92
C HIS A 107 11.67 -0.14 -9.93
N ARG A 108 12.27 -0.73 -8.89
CA ARG A 108 12.36 -2.19 -8.74
C ARG A 108 10.98 -2.85 -8.64
N ILE A 109 10.07 -2.29 -7.86
CA ILE A 109 8.71 -2.82 -7.72
C ILE A 109 7.98 -2.74 -9.06
N ILE A 110 8.08 -1.63 -9.78
CA ILE A 110 7.49 -1.48 -11.12
C ILE A 110 8.05 -2.58 -12.05
N HIS A 111 9.37 -2.77 -12.03
CA HIS A 111 10.02 -3.79 -12.84
C HIS A 111 9.52 -5.21 -12.50
N GLU A 112 9.48 -5.57 -11.21
CA GLU A 112 8.96 -6.86 -10.71
C GLU A 112 7.52 -7.11 -11.20
N VAL A 113 6.63 -6.12 -11.07
CA VAL A 113 5.23 -6.24 -11.50
C VAL A 113 5.13 -6.38 -13.02
N THR A 114 5.93 -5.62 -13.78
CA THR A 114 5.94 -5.74 -15.25
C THR A 114 6.52 -7.06 -15.74
N CYS A 115 7.57 -7.58 -15.10
CA CYS A 115 8.21 -8.84 -15.47
C CYS A 115 7.37 -10.06 -15.11
N ALA A 116 6.63 -10.02 -14.01
CA ALA A 116 5.69 -11.09 -13.66
C ALA A 116 4.59 -11.30 -14.73
N CYS A 117 4.30 -10.30 -15.56
CA CYS A 117 3.42 -10.43 -16.72
C CYS A 117 4.12 -11.02 -17.96
N GLY A 118 5.44 -10.96 -18.04
CA GLY A 118 6.24 -11.47 -19.17
C GLY A 118 6.70 -12.92 -19.01
N ASP A 119 6.66 -13.47 -17.80
CA ASP A 119 7.12 -14.84 -17.48
C ASP A 119 6.06 -15.92 -17.76
N LEU A 120 4.92 -15.53 -18.37
CA LEU A 120 3.77 -16.40 -18.68
C LEU A 120 3.51 -16.55 -20.20
N THR A 121 4.48 -16.21 -21.04
CA THR A 121 4.43 -16.45 -22.50
C THR A 121 5.62 -17.28 -22.96
#